data_AF-A0A7S0KV07-F1
#
_entry.id   AF-A0A7S0KV07-F1
#
_cell.length_a   1.000
_cell.length_b   1.000
_cell.length_c   1.000
_cell.angle_alpha   90.00
_cell.angle_beta   90.00
_cell.angle_gamma   90.00
#
_symmetry.space_group_name_H-M   'P 1'
#
loop_
_entity.id
_entity.type
_entity.pdbx_description
1 polymer ?
#
loop_
_entity_poly.entity_id
_entity_poly.type
_entity_poly.pdbx_seq_one_letter_code
_entity_poly.pdbx_strand_id
1 'polypeptide(L)'
;DSKKGDDSDGSPSLLDWVRGYPGVSGGPRRDQLDAYGWFDGNDGWRASRPLHRAAMRGDVDEIVRLIARERRDPNERMPEWFDSEPLGWAASFGHLDVVRKLVELGADPCRPANKAGNTPLCDARRERHVHVATFLEDYERRFRTQTMSRDERDAYELSARSLLAKDLAGCWGCVAWPFFGACEYRRAEGQDVLWHEGICFPCLIPYREAWDRVGFTNTFRKRNSKDTIPYDPRNPGFFCFGSGCTWRWCK
;
A
#
# COMPACT_ATOMS: atom_id res chain seq x y z
N ASP A 1 -25.27 30.95 -9.34
CA ASP A 1 -25.35 30.44 -7.96
C ASP A 1 -25.40 28.93 -7.90
N SER A 2 -24.26 28.28 -8.14
CA SER A 2 -24.06 26.85 -7.90
C SER A 2 -23.51 26.68 -6.49
N LYS A 3 -24.39 26.24 -5.57
CA LYS A 3 -24.08 25.91 -4.19
C LYS A 3 -22.90 24.93 -4.13
N LYS A 4 -21.73 25.40 -3.70
CA LYS A 4 -20.71 24.53 -3.08
C LYS A 4 -21.28 24.12 -1.73
N GLY A 5 -21.66 22.86 -1.61
CA GLY A 5 -21.96 22.24 -0.32
C GLY A 5 -20.72 22.36 0.56
N ASP A 6 -20.87 23.09 1.66
CA ASP A 6 -19.92 23.14 2.75
C ASP A 6 -20.19 21.89 3.61
N ASP A 7 -19.71 20.75 3.14
CA ASP A 7 -19.68 19.51 3.95
C ASP A 7 -18.43 19.57 4.82
N SER A 8 -18.41 20.49 5.79
CA SER A 8 -17.42 20.55 6.86
C SER A 8 -17.74 19.49 7.93
N ASP A 9 -17.65 18.22 7.53
CA ASP A 9 -17.48 17.13 8.48
C ASP A 9 -16.15 17.39 9.20
N GLY A 10 -16.14 17.43 10.53
CA GLY A 10 -14.99 17.81 11.39
C GLY A 10 -13.78 16.88 11.31
N SER A 11 -13.69 16.08 10.25
CA SER A 11 -12.55 15.25 9.89
C SER A 11 -11.35 16.14 9.53
N PRO A 12 -10.19 15.96 10.19
CA PRO A 12 -9.00 16.76 9.88
C PRO A 12 -8.64 16.61 8.40
N SER A 13 -8.28 17.73 7.75
CA SER A 13 -7.93 17.73 6.34
C SER A 13 -6.76 16.77 6.09
N LEU A 14 -6.64 16.24 4.85
CA LEU A 14 -5.52 15.35 4.50
C LEU A 14 -4.17 16.03 4.77
N LEU A 15 -4.10 17.35 4.55
CA LEU A 15 -2.91 18.16 4.84
C LEU A 15 -2.63 18.29 6.34
N ASP A 16 -3.64 18.43 7.18
CA ASP A 16 -3.44 18.47 8.64
C ASP A 16 -2.94 17.13 9.17
N TRP A 17 -3.42 16.03 8.59
CA TRP A 17 -2.89 14.70 8.88
C TRP A 17 -1.41 14.57 8.46
N VAL A 18 -1.03 15.06 7.26
CA VAL A 18 0.37 15.07 6.81
C VAL A 18 1.27 15.86 7.75
N ARG A 19 0.82 17.03 8.22
CA ARG A 19 1.55 17.87 9.19
C ARG A 19 1.69 17.21 10.56
N GLY A 20 0.68 16.45 10.98
CA GLY A 20 0.65 15.74 12.26
C GLY A 20 1.25 14.33 12.25
N TYR A 21 1.79 13.84 11.14
CA TYR A 21 2.25 12.46 11.05
C TYR A 21 3.44 12.16 12.01
N PRO A 22 3.36 11.14 12.88
CA PRO A 22 4.33 10.89 13.95
C PRO A 22 5.64 10.23 13.51
N GLY A 23 5.90 10.08 12.21
CA GLY A 23 7.07 9.37 11.69
C GLY A 23 8.37 10.17 11.76
N VAL A 24 9.46 9.48 12.13
CA VAL A 24 10.83 10.00 12.12
C VAL A 24 11.46 9.74 10.74
N SER A 25 12.24 10.70 10.23
CA SER A 25 12.99 10.53 8.97
C SER A 25 14.14 9.54 9.16
N GLY A 26 14.20 8.50 8.32
CA GLY A 26 15.19 7.42 8.42
C GLY A 26 16.45 7.64 7.57
N GLY A 27 16.40 8.54 6.59
CA GLY A 27 17.52 8.86 5.72
C GLY A 27 17.93 7.73 4.76
N PRO A 28 19.02 7.94 3.99
CA PRO A 28 19.49 7.01 2.98
C PRO A 28 20.06 5.74 3.61
N ARG A 29 19.98 4.63 2.87
CA ARG A 29 20.73 3.43 3.24
C ARG A 29 22.23 3.64 3.05
N ARG A 30 23.04 2.84 3.72
CA ARG A 30 24.51 2.93 3.66
C ARG A 30 25.06 2.80 2.23
N ASP A 31 24.45 1.97 1.39
CA ASP A 31 24.79 1.78 -0.02
C ASP A 31 24.38 2.96 -0.92
N GLN A 32 23.48 3.80 -0.45
CA GLN A 32 22.99 4.97 -1.18
C GLN A 32 23.82 6.24 -0.91
N LEU A 33 24.65 6.25 0.14
CA LEU A 33 25.44 7.43 0.52
C LEU A 33 26.44 7.85 -0.57
N ASP A 34 26.98 6.88 -1.32
CA ASP A 34 27.93 7.14 -2.42
C ASP A 34 27.23 7.73 -3.66
N ALA A 35 25.91 7.61 -3.78
CA ALA A 35 25.14 8.14 -4.91
C ALA A 35 25.17 9.68 -4.94
N TYR A 36 25.40 10.34 -3.80
CA TYR A 36 25.51 11.80 -3.70
C TYR A 36 26.72 12.34 -4.48
N GLY A 37 27.84 11.60 -4.46
CA GLY A 37 29.07 11.98 -5.12
C GLY A 37 28.91 12.11 -6.63
N TRP A 38 28.04 11.30 -7.24
CA TRP A 38 27.74 11.40 -8.68
C TRP A 38 26.97 12.69 -9.02
N PHE A 39 25.96 13.03 -8.21
CA PHE A 39 25.13 14.23 -8.45
C PHE A 39 25.89 15.53 -8.13
N ASP A 40 26.76 15.51 -7.12
CA ASP A 40 27.52 16.68 -6.68
C ASP A 40 28.85 16.87 -7.43
N GLY A 41 29.41 15.79 -7.98
CA GLY A 41 30.60 15.85 -8.83
C GLY A 41 30.36 16.42 -10.24
N ASN A 42 29.12 16.76 -10.59
CA ASN A 42 28.77 17.34 -11.87
C ASN A 42 28.08 18.71 -11.68
N ASP A 43 28.84 19.77 -11.93
CA ASP A 43 28.39 21.16 -11.79
C ASP A 43 27.19 21.52 -12.69
N GLY A 44 27.01 20.81 -13.81
CA GLY A 44 25.87 20.99 -14.70
C GLY A 44 24.55 20.51 -14.08
N TRP A 45 24.55 19.31 -13.49
CA TRP A 45 23.39 18.79 -12.77
C TRP A 45 23.06 19.62 -11.54
N ARG A 46 24.11 20.19 -10.93
CA ARG A 46 23.95 21.01 -9.74
C ARG A 46 23.07 22.22 -9.94
N ALA A 47 23.30 22.98 -11.01
CA ALA A 47 22.50 24.15 -11.30
C ALA A 47 21.15 23.78 -11.95
N SER A 48 21.11 22.69 -12.71
CA SER A 48 19.95 22.31 -13.53
C SER A 48 18.83 21.64 -12.76
N ARG A 49 19.13 20.87 -11.70
CA ARG A 49 18.13 20.08 -10.94
C ARG A 49 18.25 20.27 -9.41
N PRO A 50 18.05 21.51 -8.91
CA PRO A 50 18.23 21.81 -7.49
C PRO A 50 17.19 21.10 -6.59
N LEU A 51 15.95 20.91 -7.06
CA LEU A 51 14.90 20.21 -6.30
C LEU A 51 15.21 18.72 -6.12
N HIS A 52 15.59 18.03 -7.19
CA HIS A 52 15.96 16.60 -7.13
C HIS A 52 17.16 16.37 -6.22
N ARG A 53 18.16 17.26 -6.25
CA ARG A 53 19.27 17.23 -5.28
C ARG A 53 18.76 17.35 -3.85
N ALA A 54 18.00 18.40 -3.56
CA ALA A 54 17.56 18.67 -2.19
C ALA A 54 16.74 17.50 -1.65
N ALA A 55 15.89 16.91 -2.49
CA ALA A 55 15.15 15.68 -2.18
C ALA A 55 16.06 14.47 -1.93
N MET A 56 17.09 14.30 -2.74
CA MET A 56 18.08 13.23 -2.59
C MET A 56 18.88 13.35 -1.29
N ARG A 57 19.23 14.58 -0.86
CA ARG A 57 20.00 14.84 0.37
C ARG A 57 19.15 14.88 1.65
N GLY A 58 17.83 15.02 1.52
CA GLY A 58 16.96 15.25 2.67
C GLY A 58 16.93 16.71 3.16
N ASP A 59 17.27 17.68 2.30
CA ASP A 59 17.34 19.09 2.69
C ASP A 59 15.96 19.77 2.60
N VAL A 60 15.23 19.75 3.71
CA VAL A 60 13.88 20.34 3.82
C VAL A 60 13.90 21.85 3.60
N ASP A 61 14.91 22.55 4.12
CA ASP A 61 15.00 24.01 4.04
C ASP A 61 15.22 24.47 2.61
N GLU A 62 16.08 23.76 1.87
CA GLU A 62 16.33 24.04 0.45
C GLU A 62 15.08 23.77 -0.40
N ILE A 63 14.34 22.67 -0.13
CA ILE A 63 13.05 22.40 -0.80
C ILE A 63 12.06 23.54 -0.58
N VAL A 64 11.91 24.00 0.67
CA VAL A 64 11.04 25.13 1.00
C VAL A 64 11.49 26.39 0.29
N ARG A 65 12.80 26.67 0.27
CA ARG A 65 13.36 27.85 -0.39
C ARG A 65 13.06 27.82 -1.90
N LEU A 66 13.34 26.71 -2.57
CA LEU A 66 13.17 26.55 -4.02
C LEU A 66 11.70 26.65 -4.45
N ILE A 67 10.77 26.05 -3.71
CA ILE A 67 9.36 26.09 -4.08
C ILE A 67 8.72 27.42 -3.66
N ALA A 68 8.91 27.86 -2.41
CA ALA A 68 8.22 29.03 -1.89
C ALA A 68 8.81 30.36 -2.41
N ARG A 69 10.13 30.46 -2.57
CA ARG A 69 10.80 31.71 -3.00
C ARG A 69 11.07 31.74 -4.49
N GLU A 70 11.59 30.65 -5.06
CA GLU A 70 11.91 30.58 -6.50
C GLU A 70 10.73 30.11 -7.36
N ARG A 71 9.58 29.78 -6.74
CA ARG A 71 8.34 29.34 -7.42
C ARG A 71 8.55 28.14 -8.34
N ARG A 72 9.45 27.23 -7.96
CA ARG A 72 9.65 25.98 -8.71
C ARG A 72 8.47 25.04 -8.51
N ASP A 73 8.17 24.24 -9.54
CA ASP A 73 7.12 23.23 -9.48
C ASP A 73 7.56 22.08 -8.56
N PRO A 74 6.82 21.76 -7.48
CA PRO A 74 7.13 20.59 -6.63
C PRO A 74 7.11 19.26 -7.41
N ASN A 75 6.46 19.23 -8.58
CA ASN A 75 6.37 18.06 -9.44
C ASN A 75 7.24 18.17 -10.71
N GLU A 76 8.31 18.99 -10.66
CA GLU A 76 9.24 19.19 -11.76
C GLU A 76 9.85 17.85 -12.23
N ARG A 77 9.69 17.53 -13.52
CA ARG A 77 10.23 16.30 -14.10
C ARG A 77 11.69 16.49 -14.50
N MET A 78 12.49 15.45 -14.33
CA MET A 78 13.87 15.35 -14.81
C MET A 78 13.92 14.39 -16.02
N PRO A 79 13.77 14.88 -17.26
CA PRO A 79 13.70 14.01 -18.44
C PRO A 79 14.92 13.14 -18.66
N GLU A 80 16.08 13.64 -18.24
CA GLU A 80 17.35 12.96 -18.40
C GLU A 80 17.50 11.75 -17.46
N TRP A 81 16.65 11.66 -16.44
CA TRP A 81 16.59 10.56 -15.50
C TRP A 81 15.17 10.01 -15.42
N PHE A 82 14.70 9.45 -16.53
CA PHE A 82 13.41 8.74 -16.64
C PHE A 82 12.17 9.59 -16.30
N ASP A 83 12.17 10.90 -16.54
CA ASP A 83 11.15 11.85 -16.04
C ASP A 83 10.95 11.77 -14.53
N SER A 84 12.03 11.53 -13.77
CA SER A 84 11.93 11.40 -12.32
C SER A 84 11.49 12.70 -11.65
N GLU A 85 10.75 12.57 -10.56
CA GLU A 85 10.20 13.69 -9.79
C GLU A 85 10.84 13.78 -8.40
N PRO A 86 10.96 14.98 -7.79
CA PRO A 86 11.64 15.17 -6.51
C PRO A 86 11.08 14.27 -5.40
N LEU A 87 9.77 14.05 -5.40
CA LEU A 87 9.10 13.19 -4.43
C LEU A 87 9.54 11.71 -4.53
N GLY A 88 9.74 11.21 -5.75
CA GLY A 88 10.27 9.85 -5.98
C GLY A 88 11.69 9.69 -5.49
N TRP A 89 12.53 10.73 -5.65
CA TRP A 89 13.89 10.75 -5.08
C TRP A 89 13.87 10.74 -3.56
N ALA A 90 13.11 11.63 -2.92
CA ALA A 90 12.99 11.65 -1.46
C ALA A 90 12.49 10.30 -0.91
N ALA A 91 11.56 9.65 -1.61
CA ALA A 91 11.06 8.34 -1.25
C ALA A 91 12.09 7.21 -1.44
N SER A 92 12.84 7.23 -2.54
CA SER A 92 13.91 6.27 -2.83
C SER A 92 15.08 6.37 -1.85
N PHE A 93 15.31 7.54 -1.25
CA PHE A 93 16.37 7.80 -0.27
C PHE A 93 15.86 7.85 1.19
N GLY A 94 14.58 7.58 1.45
CA GLY A 94 14.08 7.41 2.81
C GLY A 94 13.89 8.71 3.62
N HIS A 95 13.80 9.86 2.95
CA HIS A 95 13.63 11.17 3.58
C HIS A 95 12.15 11.50 3.81
N LEU A 96 11.57 10.98 4.89
CA LEU A 96 10.15 11.16 5.21
C LEU A 96 9.76 12.62 5.46
N ASP A 97 10.64 13.38 6.09
CA ASP A 97 10.51 14.82 6.31
C ASP A 97 10.38 15.60 4.99
N VAL A 98 11.25 15.31 4.01
CA VAL A 98 11.14 15.92 2.68
C VAL A 98 9.90 15.44 1.94
N VAL A 99 9.56 14.15 2.00
CA VAL A 99 8.32 13.62 1.39
C VAL A 99 7.10 14.37 1.93
N ARG A 100 6.98 14.52 3.25
CA ARG A 100 5.89 15.27 3.88
C ARG A 100 5.88 16.73 3.42
N LYS A 101 7.04 17.39 3.42
CA LYS A 101 7.15 18.80 3.03
C LYS A 101 6.76 19.02 1.57
N LEU A 102 7.19 18.14 0.67
CA LEU A 102 6.82 18.20 -0.74
C LEU A 102 5.31 18.06 -0.93
N VAL A 103 4.67 17.11 -0.22
CA VAL A 103 3.21 16.93 -0.26
C VAL A 103 2.49 18.17 0.29
N GLU A 104 2.98 18.77 1.39
CA GLU A 104 2.44 20.05 1.90
C GLU A 104 2.54 21.21 0.90
N LEU A 105 3.57 21.17 0.04
CA LEU A 105 3.83 22.18 -0.98
C LEU A 105 3.12 21.87 -2.31
N GLY A 106 2.31 20.82 -2.38
CA GLY A 106 1.50 20.48 -3.56
C GLY A 106 2.09 19.41 -4.47
N ALA A 107 3.08 18.64 -4.01
CA ALA A 107 3.49 17.43 -4.71
C ALA A 107 2.39 16.35 -4.60
N ASP A 108 2.11 15.65 -5.70
CA ASP A 108 1.14 14.56 -5.72
C ASP A 108 1.84 13.21 -5.49
N PRO A 109 1.63 12.52 -4.36
CA PRO A 109 2.23 11.22 -4.07
C PRO A 109 1.58 10.05 -4.81
N CYS A 110 0.39 10.23 -5.39
CA CYS A 110 -0.37 9.17 -6.05
C CYS A 110 -0.05 9.05 -7.55
N ARG A 111 0.65 10.04 -8.13
CA ARG A 111 1.02 10.02 -9.55
C ARG A 111 2.28 9.19 -9.81
N PRO A 112 2.44 8.61 -11.02
CA PRO A 112 3.70 8.00 -11.41
C PRO A 112 4.83 9.02 -11.38
N ALA A 113 5.88 8.71 -10.63
CA ALA A 113 7.05 9.54 -10.44
C ALA A 113 8.08 9.41 -11.57
N ASN A 114 7.85 8.55 -12.57
CA ASN A 114 8.73 8.36 -13.73
C ASN A 114 8.03 7.65 -14.91
N LYS A 115 8.72 7.56 -16.06
CA LYS A 115 8.23 6.89 -17.28
C LYS A 115 8.00 5.38 -17.15
N ALA A 116 8.62 4.73 -16.15
CA ALA A 116 8.40 3.32 -15.88
C ALA A 116 7.06 3.06 -15.19
N GLY A 117 6.33 4.11 -14.81
CA GLY A 117 5.06 3.98 -14.10
C GLY A 117 5.21 3.75 -12.60
N ASN A 118 6.43 3.86 -12.05
CA ASN A 118 6.63 3.68 -10.63
C ASN A 118 6.08 4.89 -9.86
N THR A 119 5.32 4.64 -8.81
CA THR A 119 4.92 5.67 -7.84
C THR A 119 6.02 5.84 -6.78
N PRO A 120 6.03 6.96 -6.02
CA PRO A 120 6.93 7.14 -4.88
C PRO A 120 6.86 5.96 -3.88
N LEU A 121 5.68 5.34 -3.72
CA LEU A 121 5.50 4.16 -2.88
C LEU A 121 6.27 2.94 -3.41
N CYS A 122 6.25 2.71 -4.73
CA CYS A 122 7.03 1.65 -5.35
C CYS A 122 8.53 1.83 -5.11
N ASP A 123 9.03 3.07 -5.22
CA ASP A 123 10.44 3.37 -4.98
C ASP A 123 10.83 3.20 -3.50
N ALA A 124 10.01 3.68 -2.56
CA ALA A 124 10.24 3.47 -1.13
C ALA A 124 10.27 1.97 -0.76
N ARG A 125 9.36 1.16 -1.32
CA ARG A 125 9.31 -0.29 -1.08
C ARG A 125 10.51 -1.01 -1.69
N ARG A 126 10.87 -0.69 -2.92
CA ARG A 126 12.04 -1.24 -3.62
C ARG A 126 13.31 -0.97 -2.82
N GLU A 127 13.43 0.23 -2.27
CA GLU A 127 14.56 0.64 -1.44
C GLU A 127 14.42 0.31 0.06
N ARG A 128 13.35 -0.39 0.45
CA ARG A 128 13.12 -0.88 1.82
C ARG A 128 13.03 0.23 2.87
N HIS A 129 12.59 1.42 2.48
CA HIS A 129 12.33 2.54 3.38
C HIS A 129 10.94 2.42 3.99
N VAL A 130 10.82 1.56 5.01
CA VAL A 130 9.54 1.16 5.63
C VAL A 130 8.75 2.36 6.14
N HIS A 131 9.40 3.30 6.82
CA HIS A 131 8.77 4.50 7.37
C HIS A 131 8.15 5.40 6.30
N VAL A 132 8.80 5.54 5.13
CA VAL A 132 8.23 6.28 3.99
C VAL A 132 7.12 5.49 3.32
N ALA A 133 7.31 4.19 3.11
CA ALA A 133 6.30 3.33 2.50
C ALA A 133 5.00 3.32 3.33
N THR A 134 5.09 3.20 4.65
CA THR A 134 3.93 3.25 5.55
C THR A 134 3.22 4.61 5.48
N PHE A 135 3.97 5.72 5.45
CA PHE A 135 3.37 7.05 5.28
C PHE A 135 2.59 7.17 3.96
N LEU A 136 3.19 6.73 2.84
CA LEU A 136 2.56 6.80 1.52
C LEU A 136 1.35 5.86 1.39
N GLU A 137 1.40 4.67 1.99
CA GLU A 137 0.26 3.75 2.07
C GLU A 137 -0.91 4.35 2.87
N ASP A 138 -0.61 4.94 4.03
CA ASP A 138 -1.61 5.63 4.84
C ASP A 138 -2.20 6.84 4.10
N TYR A 139 -1.37 7.59 3.37
CA TYR A 139 -1.80 8.71 2.53
C TYR A 139 -2.74 8.23 1.42
N GLU A 140 -2.33 7.23 0.63
CA GLU A 140 -3.16 6.67 -0.46
C GLU A 140 -4.50 6.16 0.05
N ARG A 141 -4.50 5.46 1.20
CA ARG A 141 -5.73 4.98 1.84
C ARG A 141 -6.68 6.14 2.15
N ARG A 142 -6.16 7.21 2.77
CA ARG A 142 -6.96 8.38 3.16
C ARG A 142 -7.44 9.19 1.96
N PHE A 143 -6.56 9.39 0.98
CA PHE A 143 -6.89 10.07 -0.27
C PHE A 143 -8.02 9.35 -0.98
N ARG A 144 -7.91 8.02 -1.13
CA ARG A 144 -8.96 7.20 -1.77
C ARG A 144 -10.29 7.32 -1.03
N THR A 145 -10.30 7.23 0.30
CA THR A 145 -11.54 7.40 1.07
C THR A 145 -12.16 8.79 0.87
N GLN A 146 -11.38 9.86 0.76
CA GLN A 146 -11.92 11.20 0.52
C GLN A 146 -12.56 11.35 -0.87
N THR A 147 -12.03 10.64 -1.87
CA THR A 147 -12.53 10.71 -3.26
C THR A 147 -13.76 9.83 -3.53
N MET A 148 -14.10 8.91 -2.63
CA MET A 148 -15.18 7.92 -2.81
C MET A 148 -16.54 8.43 -2.34
N SER A 149 -17.61 7.96 -2.99
CA SER A 149 -18.97 8.10 -2.45
C SER A 149 -19.11 7.38 -1.10
N ARG A 150 -20.14 7.70 -0.32
CA ARG A 150 -20.31 7.12 1.02
C ARG A 150 -20.39 5.59 0.98
N ASP A 151 -21.14 5.05 0.03
CA ASP A 151 -21.31 3.59 -0.13
C ASP A 151 -20.02 2.91 -0.58
N GLU A 152 -19.24 3.55 -1.46
CA GLU A 152 -17.92 3.08 -1.88
C GLU A 152 -16.89 3.12 -0.74
N ARG A 153 -16.91 4.18 0.09
CA ARG A 153 -16.08 4.28 1.29
C ARG A 153 -16.39 3.17 2.27
N ASP A 154 -17.67 2.97 2.59
CA ASP A 154 -18.09 1.93 3.53
C ASP A 154 -17.65 0.54 3.01
N ALA A 155 -17.84 0.28 1.72
CA ALA A 155 -17.36 -0.95 1.07
C ALA A 155 -15.83 -1.09 1.12
N TYR A 156 -15.08 0.01 0.93
CA TYR A 156 -13.62 0.02 1.00
C TYR A 156 -13.09 -0.16 2.42
N GLU A 157 -13.64 0.55 3.41
CA GLU A 157 -13.28 0.39 4.82
C GLU A 157 -13.60 -1.02 5.33
N LEU A 158 -14.75 -1.57 4.92
CA LEU A 158 -15.06 -2.99 5.12
C LEU A 158 -13.96 -3.85 4.48
N SER A 159 -13.62 -3.65 3.21
CA SER A 159 -12.56 -4.42 2.52
C SER A 159 -11.14 -4.24 3.08
N ALA A 160 -10.86 -3.09 3.69
CA ALA A 160 -9.58 -2.75 4.31
C ALA A 160 -9.50 -3.23 5.77
N ARG A 161 -10.63 -3.63 6.36
CA ARG A 161 -10.66 -4.26 7.67
C ARG A 161 -9.81 -5.53 7.62
N SER A 162 -8.79 -5.57 8.48
CA SER A 162 -8.03 -6.78 8.71
C SER A 162 -8.97 -7.87 9.23
N LEU A 163 -9.20 -8.91 8.44
CA LEU A 163 -9.87 -10.13 8.86
C LEU A 163 -8.86 -10.95 9.65
N LEU A 164 -9.12 -11.09 10.95
CA LEU A 164 -8.37 -12.01 11.79
C LEU A 164 -8.90 -13.42 11.55
N ALA A 165 -8.08 -14.44 11.81
CA ALA A 165 -8.47 -15.83 11.64
C ALA A 165 -9.78 -16.16 12.39
N LYS A 166 -10.00 -15.55 13.57
CA LYS A 166 -11.23 -15.68 14.35
C LYS A 166 -12.48 -15.18 13.62
N ASP A 167 -12.34 -14.17 12.76
CA ASP A 167 -13.44 -13.59 12.00
C ASP A 167 -13.83 -14.48 10.80
N LEU A 168 -12.95 -15.42 10.43
CA LEU A 168 -13.12 -16.41 9.37
C LEU A 168 -13.51 -17.82 9.90
N ALA A 169 -13.49 -18.01 11.23
CA ALA A 169 -13.81 -19.29 11.84
C ALA A 169 -15.32 -19.61 11.78
N GLY A 170 -15.67 -20.87 11.56
CA GLY A 170 -17.07 -21.30 11.50
C GLY A 170 -17.28 -22.54 10.63
N CYS A 171 -18.53 -22.93 10.42
CA CYS A 171 -18.93 -23.97 9.46
C CYS A 171 -19.24 -23.32 8.11
N TRP A 172 -18.66 -23.87 7.05
CA TRP A 172 -18.74 -23.34 5.69
C TRP A 172 -19.17 -24.46 4.76
N GLY A 173 -20.35 -24.29 4.18
CA GLY A 173 -20.91 -25.23 3.23
C GLY A 173 -20.79 -24.71 1.81
N CYS A 174 -20.27 -25.54 0.90
CA CYS A 174 -20.49 -25.37 -0.53
C CYS A 174 -21.87 -25.95 -0.87
N VAL A 175 -22.80 -25.12 -1.35
CA VAL A 175 -23.98 -25.60 -2.08
C VAL A 175 -23.60 -25.61 -3.56
N ALA A 176 -23.19 -26.76 -4.08
CA ALA A 176 -23.11 -26.98 -5.52
C ALA A 176 -24.03 -28.14 -5.90
N TRP A 177 -24.59 -28.02 -7.11
CA TRP A 177 -25.30 -29.03 -7.92
C TRP A 177 -25.35 -30.47 -7.38
N PRO A 178 -26.47 -31.20 -7.60
CA PRO A 178 -27.22 -31.97 -6.61
C PRO A 178 -26.51 -33.09 -5.81
N PHE A 179 -25.19 -33.29 -5.95
CA PHE A 179 -24.45 -34.39 -5.34
C PHE A 179 -23.02 -34.05 -4.83
N PHE A 180 -22.56 -32.80 -4.93
CA PHE A 180 -21.21 -32.41 -4.46
C PHE A 180 -21.24 -31.28 -3.44
N GLY A 181 -21.39 -31.63 -2.16
CA GLY A 181 -21.22 -30.69 -1.05
C GLY A 181 -19.93 -30.99 -0.30
N ALA A 182 -18.98 -30.04 -0.27
CA ALA A 182 -17.90 -30.09 0.71
C ALA A 182 -18.37 -29.37 1.98
N CYS A 183 -18.38 -30.07 3.12
CA CYS A 183 -18.49 -29.45 4.44
C CYS A 183 -17.08 -29.13 4.91
N GLU A 184 -16.76 -27.84 5.01
CA GLU A 184 -15.51 -27.34 5.54
C GLU A 184 -15.77 -26.61 6.85
N TYR A 185 -15.06 -27.00 7.90
CA TYR A 185 -15.00 -26.29 9.15
C TYR A 185 -13.68 -25.53 9.21
N ARG A 186 -13.78 -24.23 9.49
CA ARG A 186 -12.62 -23.38 9.70
C ARG A 186 -12.45 -23.09 11.17
N ARG A 187 -11.28 -23.40 11.70
CA ARG A 187 -10.92 -23.16 13.09
C ARG A 187 -9.78 -22.15 13.16
N ALA A 188 -10.00 -21.06 13.88
CA ALA A 188 -8.93 -20.12 14.17
C ALA A 188 -8.01 -20.65 15.29
N GLU A 189 -6.73 -20.44 15.13
CA GLU A 189 -5.72 -20.57 16.18
C GLU A 189 -5.04 -19.20 16.34
N GLY A 190 -5.53 -18.42 17.31
CA GLY A 190 -5.09 -17.04 17.49
C GLY A 190 -5.60 -16.09 16.39
N GLN A 191 -4.78 -15.10 16.05
CA GLN A 191 -5.17 -14.02 15.13
C GLN A 191 -4.82 -14.28 13.67
N ASP A 192 -3.78 -15.07 13.41
CA ASP A 192 -3.15 -15.17 12.10
C ASP A 192 -3.06 -16.61 11.56
N VAL A 193 -3.52 -17.62 12.32
CA VAL A 193 -3.52 -19.01 11.87
C VAL A 193 -4.95 -19.50 11.72
N LEU A 194 -5.26 -20.03 10.53
CA LEU A 194 -6.57 -20.57 10.18
C LEU A 194 -6.41 -22.03 9.74
N TRP A 195 -7.10 -22.93 10.42
CA TRP A 195 -7.19 -24.33 10.06
C TRP A 195 -8.41 -24.57 9.20
N HIS A 196 -8.22 -25.24 8.07
CA HIS A 196 -9.29 -25.73 7.21
C HIS A 196 -9.39 -27.24 7.42
N GLU A 197 -10.53 -27.70 7.92
CA GLU A 197 -10.82 -29.09 8.23
C GLU A 197 -12.09 -29.51 7.49
N GLY A 198 -12.09 -30.64 6.82
CA GLY A 198 -13.29 -31.04 6.08
C GLY A 198 -13.18 -32.41 5.46
N ILE A 199 -14.20 -32.77 4.70
CA ILE A 199 -14.24 -34.04 3.96
C ILE A 199 -14.36 -33.74 2.48
N CYS A 200 -13.46 -34.31 1.69
CA CYS A 200 -13.52 -34.23 0.24
C CYS A 200 -14.49 -35.26 -0.31
N PHE A 201 -15.58 -34.82 -0.93
CA PHE A 201 -16.49 -35.68 -1.69
C PHE A 201 -16.00 -35.87 -3.12
N PRO A 202 -16.27 -37.02 -3.77
CA PRO A 202 -17.04 -38.17 -3.29
C PRO A 202 -16.20 -39.20 -2.52
N CYS A 203 -14.87 -39.04 -2.49
CA CYS A 203 -13.95 -40.03 -1.92
C CYS A 203 -13.99 -40.11 -0.39
N LEU A 204 -14.74 -39.24 0.28
CA LEU A 204 -14.89 -39.14 1.73
C LEU A 204 -13.55 -39.04 2.47
N ILE A 205 -12.54 -38.43 1.84
CA ILE A 205 -11.21 -38.29 2.42
C ILE A 205 -11.21 -37.08 3.35
N PRO A 206 -10.95 -37.25 4.67
CA PRO A 206 -10.80 -36.13 5.56
C PRO A 206 -9.50 -35.38 5.24
N TYR A 207 -9.54 -34.06 5.32
CA TYR A 207 -8.35 -33.22 5.19
C TYR A 207 -8.28 -32.21 6.32
N ARG A 208 -7.04 -31.82 6.64
CA ARG A 208 -6.72 -30.81 7.65
C ARG A 208 -5.52 -30.02 7.19
N GLU A 209 -5.68 -28.72 7.05
CA GLU A 209 -4.67 -27.84 6.46
C GLU A 209 -4.54 -26.57 7.30
N ALA A 210 -3.30 -26.14 7.55
CA ALA A 210 -3.01 -24.90 8.24
C ALA A 210 -2.68 -23.79 7.25
N TRP A 211 -3.23 -22.62 7.49
CA TRP A 211 -3.06 -21.43 6.67
C TRP A 211 -2.58 -20.28 7.56
N ASP A 212 -1.44 -19.70 7.20
CA ASP A 212 -0.79 -18.61 7.93
C ASP A 212 -1.06 -17.29 7.20
N ARG A 213 -1.48 -16.25 7.93
CA ARG A 213 -1.74 -14.93 7.38
C ARG A 213 -0.46 -14.32 6.81
N VAL A 214 -0.56 -13.72 5.63
CA VAL A 214 0.57 -13.07 4.96
C VAL A 214 0.68 -11.63 5.44
N GLY A 215 1.53 -11.39 6.43
CA GLY A 215 1.75 -10.05 7.00
C GLY A 215 0.45 -9.46 7.53
N PHE A 216 0.15 -8.21 7.16
CA PHE A 216 -1.07 -7.50 7.57
C PHE A 216 -2.19 -7.56 6.53
N THR A 217 -2.12 -8.46 5.55
CA THR A 217 -3.11 -8.58 4.46
C THR A 217 -4.27 -9.52 4.83
N ASN A 218 -5.37 -9.49 4.07
CA ASN A 218 -6.46 -10.47 4.21
C ASN A 218 -6.20 -11.77 3.43
N THR A 219 -4.93 -12.05 3.13
CA THR A 219 -4.50 -13.22 2.39
C THR A 219 -3.85 -14.22 3.33
N PHE A 220 -4.29 -15.47 3.28
CA PHE A 220 -3.67 -16.56 4.02
C PHE A 220 -2.94 -17.49 3.06
N ARG A 221 -1.74 -17.92 3.43
CA ARG A 221 -0.91 -18.85 2.68
C ARG A 221 -0.94 -20.21 3.35
N LYS A 222 -1.10 -21.26 2.56
CA LYS A 222 -1.05 -22.62 3.05
C LYS A 222 0.35 -22.97 3.54
N ARG A 223 0.43 -23.57 4.73
CA ARG A 223 1.70 -24.05 5.28
C ARG A 223 2.28 -25.13 4.36
N ASN A 224 3.56 -25.01 4.02
CA ASN A 224 4.28 -25.90 3.10
C ASN A 224 3.79 -25.88 1.63
N SER A 225 3.05 -24.86 1.20
CA SER A 225 2.71 -24.64 -0.20
C SER A 225 2.88 -23.16 -0.58
N LYS A 226 2.90 -22.89 -1.89
CA LYS A 226 2.82 -21.53 -2.43
C LYS A 226 1.38 -21.04 -2.57
N ASP A 227 0.40 -21.91 -2.31
CA ASP A 227 -1.03 -21.59 -2.44
C ASP A 227 -1.45 -20.51 -1.45
N THR A 228 -2.21 -19.54 -1.94
CA THR A 228 -2.75 -18.44 -1.14
C THR A 228 -4.23 -18.26 -1.40
N ILE A 229 -5.01 -17.97 -0.35
CA ILE A 229 -6.42 -17.61 -0.42
C ILE A 229 -6.57 -16.16 0.06
N PRO A 230 -7.00 -15.24 -0.81
CA PRO A 230 -7.45 -13.91 -0.39
C PRO A 230 -8.89 -13.98 0.14
N TYR A 231 -9.15 -13.44 1.33
CA TYR A 231 -10.50 -13.31 1.88
C TYR A 231 -11.03 -11.90 1.64
N ASP A 232 -12.26 -11.83 1.14
CA ASP A 232 -12.99 -10.57 0.98
C ASP A 232 -13.76 -10.26 2.29
N PRO A 233 -13.50 -9.14 2.98
CA PRO A 233 -14.23 -8.79 4.19
C PRO A 233 -15.70 -8.45 4.01
N ARG A 234 -16.15 -8.18 2.77
CA ARG A 234 -17.57 -8.00 2.47
C ARG A 234 -18.32 -9.31 2.47
N ASN A 235 -17.59 -10.39 2.21
CA ASN A 235 -18.11 -11.73 2.27
C ASN A 235 -17.04 -12.67 2.79
N PRO A 236 -16.66 -12.54 4.08
CA PRO A 236 -15.68 -13.43 4.66
C PRO A 236 -16.16 -14.86 4.42
N GLY A 237 -17.50 -15.01 4.48
CA GLY A 237 -18.50 -16.09 4.30
C GLY A 237 -18.51 -16.89 2.99
N PHE A 238 -18.05 -16.32 1.89
CA PHE A 238 -18.39 -16.88 0.58
C PHE A 238 -17.32 -16.50 -0.43
N PHE A 239 -16.55 -17.51 -0.86
CA PHE A 239 -15.87 -17.44 -2.14
C PHE A 239 -15.96 -18.81 -2.82
N CYS A 240 -16.84 -18.89 -3.81
CA CYS A 240 -16.82 -19.96 -4.81
C CYS A 240 -17.29 -19.37 -6.13
N PHE A 241 -16.47 -18.54 -6.78
CA PHE A 241 -16.48 -18.36 -8.23
C PHE A 241 -15.10 -17.88 -8.69
N GLY A 242 -14.33 -18.80 -9.27
CA GLY A 242 -13.02 -18.53 -9.84
C GLY A 242 -12.25 -19.83 -10.03
N SER A 243 -11.45 -19.90 -11.09
CA SER A 243 -10.58 -21.03 -11.49
C SER A 243 -9.53 -21.45 -10.45
N GLY A 244 -9.47 -20.75 -9.30
CA GLY A 244 -8.69 -21.08 -8.11
C GLY A 244 -9.49 -21.74 -6.99
N CYS A 245 -10.78 -22.05 -7.18
CA CYS A 245 -11.47 -22.99 -6.31
C CYS A 245 -10.70 -24.31 -6.46
N THR A 246 -9.92 -24.67 -5.45
CA THR A 246 -9.36 -26.02 -5.34
C THR A 246 -10.50 -26.97 -5.07
N TRP A 247 -11.33 -27.21 -6.09
CA TRP A 247 -12.00 -28.48 -6.30
C TRP A 247 -10.86 -29.50 -6.36
N ARG A 248 -10.45 -30.00 -5.20
CA ARG A 248 -9.56 -31.15 -5.15
C ARG A 248 -10.36 -32.31 -5.70
N TRP A 249 -10.19 -32.56 -6.99
CA TRP A 249 -10.27 -33.92 -7.48
C TRP A 249 -9.23 -34.69 -6.68
N CYS A 250 -9.68 -35.65 -5.86
CA CYS A 250 -8.78 -36.60 -5.22
C CYS A 250 -7.92 -37.20 -6.33
N LYS A 251 -6.61 -36.96 -6.28
CA LYS A 251 -5.64 -37.73 -7.06
C LYS A 251 -5.47 -39.09 -6.41
#